data_AF-A0AAI8Z3J4-F1
#
_entry.id   AF-A0AAI8Z3J4-F1
#
_cell.length_a   1.000
_cell.length_b   1.000
_cell.length_c   1.000
_cell.angle_alpha   90.00
_cell.angle_beta   90.00
_cell.angle_gamma   90.00
#
_symmetry.space_group_name_H-M   'P 1'
#
loop_
_entity.id
_entity.type
_entity.pdbx_description
1 polymer ?
#
loop_
_entity_poly.entity_id
_entity_poly.type
_entity_poly.pdbx_seq_one_letter_code
_entity_poly.pdbx_strand_id
1 'polypeptide(L)'
;MANVEFLDLPREVRDMVYLYFRGYSWIDITQMPDRIHQPSIAKVSRKVRKECLDVFYGKNRFMLDMRGWKNLAYPATWTPNHIFEHWIAAIGDVNAARLRNVSFYVHNFAVHFTISHQEPRISAKFRQTRTNTAYVDLAEEAPTSYSFELAIQRARARIEYAVMEMTEEVGDEPLTVKNIRNLCDIVESIKPALCTRMGVGWKGAIFPEDPSHGPHVERHREACAECAYFRITAAPGTG
;
A
#
# COMPACT_ATOMS: atom_id res chain seq x y z
N MET A 1 -17.73 42.14 -23.64
CA MET A 1 -16.69 41.28 -23.03
C MET A 1 -17.06 39.85 -23.36
N ALA A 2 -16.14 39.05 -23.90
CA ALA A 2 -16.40 37.62 -24.05
C ALA A 2 -16.47 36.99 -22.66
N ASN A 3 -17.60 36.37 -22.33
CA ASN A 3 -17.72 35.60 -21.09
C ASN A 3 -17.02 34.27 -21.34
N VAL A 4 -15.84 34.06 -20.74
CA VAL A 4 -15.10 32.80 -20.87
C VAL A 4 -15.55 31.90 -19.74
N GLU A 5 -16.23 30.81 -20.08
CA GLU A 5 -16.67 29.82 -19.09
C GLU A 5 -15.50 28.91 -18.70
N PHE A 6 -15.53 28.35 -17.49
CA PHE A 6 -14.46 27.47 -16.99
C PHE A 6 -14.16 26.28 -17.93
N LEU A 7 -15.21 25.75 -18.57
CA LEU A 7 -15.08 24.59 -19.48
C LEU A 7 -14.52 24.94 -20.86
N ASP A 8 -14.39 26.23 -21.18
CA ASP A 8 -13.77 26.74 -22.41
C ASP A 8 -12.24 26.84 -22.28
N LEU A 9 -11.72 26.84 -21.05
CA LEU A 9 -10.28 26.84 -20.79
C LEU A 9 -9.61 25.56 -21.31
N PRO A 10 -8.34 25.58 -21.76
CA PRO A 10 -7.59 24.36 -22.09
C PRO A 10 -7.54 23.35 -20.94
N ARG A 11 -7.42 22.06 -21.25
CA ARG A 11 -7.49 20.98 -20.25
C ARG A 11 -6.40 21.13 -19.18
N GLU A 12 -5.21 21.53 -19.58
CA GLU A 12 -4.05 21.75 -18.72
C GLU A 12 -4.32 22.84 -17.69
N VAL A 13 -5.01 23.91 -18.09
CA VAL A 13 -5.42 25.00 -17.19
C VAL A 13 -6.49 24.52 -16.23
N ARG A 14 -7.47 23.74 -16.71
CA ARG A 14 -8.49 23.14 -15.82
C ARG A 14 -7.87 22.18 -14.82
N ASP A 15 -6.88 21.39 -15.21
CA ASP A 15 -6.16 20.48 -14.31
C ASP A 15 -5.39 21.23 -13.21
N MET A 16 -4.79 22.39 -13.53
CA MET A 16 -4.20 23.27 -12.53
C MET A 16 -5.25 23.76 -11.53
N VAL A 17 -6.45 24.13 -12.00
CA VAL A 17 -7.55 24.52 -11.11
C VAL A 17 -8.00 23.34 -10.23
N TYR A 18 -8.18 22.14 -10.79
CA TYR A 18 -8.55 20.95 -10.02
C TYR A 18 -7.52 20.60 -8.93
N LEU A 19 -6.23 20.88 -9.15
CA LEU A 19 -5.20 20.71 -8.12
C LEU A 19 -5.43 21.59 -6.89
N TYR A 20 -6.00 22.80 -7.01
CA TYR A 20 -6.30 23.64 -5.86
C TYR A 20 -7.42 23.10 -4.98
N PHE A 21 -8.26 22.20 -5.51
CA PHE A 21 -9.30 21.53 -4.74
C PHE A 21 -8.80 20.29 -3.98
N ARG A 22 -7.49 20.01 -4.01
CA ARG A 22 -6.88 19.02 -3.12
C ARG A 22 -6.75 19.63 -1.73
N GLY A 23 -7.57 19.15 -0.77
CA GLY A 23 -7.43 19.58 0.62
C GLY A 23 -6.10 19.13 1.25
N TYR A 24 -5.55 18.01 0.78
CA TYR A 24 -4.35 17.37 1.32
C TYR A 24 -3.53 16.72 0.20
N SER A 25 -2.20 16.65 0.37
CA SER A 25 -1.30 15.94 -0.55
C SER A 25 -1.23 14.44 -0.26
N TRP A 26 -1.54 14.06 0.98
CA TRP A 26 -1.60 12.68 1.48
C TRP A 26 -2.99 12.40 2.02
N ILE A 27 -3.55 11.24 1.64
CA ILE A 27 -4.83 10.74 2.12
C ILE A 27 -4.56 9.45 2.89
N ASP A 28 -4.84 9.47 4.18
CA ASP A 28 -4.68 8.32 5.05
C ASP A 28 -5.93 7.42 4.97
N ILE A 29 -5.74 6.27 4.34
CA ILE A 29 -6.77 5.22 4.17
C ILE A 29 -7.23 4.73 5.55
N THR A 30 -6.33 4.67 6.53
CA THR A 30 -6.61 4.17 7.88
C THR A 30 -7.36 5.15 8.77
N GLN A 31 -7.71 6.32 8.28
CA GLN A 31 -8.63 7.23 8.97
C GLN A 31 -10.00 7.27 8.29
N MET A 32 -10.11 6.64 7.12
CA MET A 32 -11.24 6.78 6.21
C MET A 32 -11.52 5.49 5.42
N PRO A 33 -11.65 4.32 6.08
CA PRO A 33 -11.80 3.04 5.35
C PRO A 33 -13.09 2.98 4.53
N ASP A 34 -14.17 3.62 4.99
CA ASP A 34 -15.50 3.45 4.38
C ASP A 34 -15.93 4.67 3.55
N ARG A 35 -15.10 5.72 3.51
CA ARG A 35 -15.45 6.99 2.90
C ARG A 35 -14.24 7.66 2.27
N ILE A 36 -14.48 8.42 1.21
CA ILE A 36 -13.47 9.31 0.67
C ILE A 36 -14.03 10.72 0.52
N HIS A 37 -13.29 11.70 1.04
CA HIS A 37 -13.59 13.11 0.79
C HIS A 37 -13.11 13.48 -0.61
N GLN A 38 -13.91 13.12 -1.62
CA GLN A 38 -13.73 13.62 -2.98
C GLN A 38 -13.85 15.15 -3.00
N PRO A 39 -13.12 15.85 -3.88
CA PRO A 39 -13.22 17.30 -4.01
C PRO A 39 -14.65 17.75 -4.27
N SER A 40 -15.10 18.82 -3.59
CA SER A 40 -16.46 19.34 -3.73
C SER A 40 -16.81 19.72 -5.18
N ILE A 41 -15.83 20.21 -5.93
CA ILE A 41 -15.96 20.55 -7.36
C ILE A 41 -16.38 19.35 -8.22
N ALA A 42 -16.12 18.11 -7.79
CA ALA A 42 -16.55 16.90 -8.49
C ALA A 42 -18.08 16.70 -8.51
N LYS A 43 -18.86 17.58 -7.86
CA LYS A 43 -20.32 17.61 -7.88
C LYS A 43 -20.92 18.57 -8.91
N VAL A 44 -20.11 19.41 -9.56
CA VAL A 44 -20.59 20.49 -10.45
C VAL A 44 -21.23 19.94 -11.73
N SER A 45 -20.55 19.04 -12.43
CA SER A 45 -21.07 18.40 -13.65
C SER A 45 -20.39 17.07 -13.90
N ARG A 46 -20.96 16.23 -14.79
CA ARG A 46 -20.36 14.93 -15.15
C ARG A 46 -18.98 15.09 -15.79
N LYS A 47 -18.79 16.13 -16.62
CA LYS A 47 -17.49 16.44 -17.24
C LYS A 47 -16.49 16.78 -16.14
N VAL A 48 -16.78 17.80 -15.33
CA VAL A 48 -15.93 18.23 -14.22
C VAL A 48 -15.61 17.07 -13.27
N ARG A 49 -16.60 16.22 -12.94
CA ARG A 49 -16.40 15.03 -12.12
C ARG A 49 -15.35 14.10 -12.72
N LYS A 50 -15.44 13.78 -14.01
CA LYS A 50 -14.45 12.91 -14.67
C LYS A 50 -13.06 13.54 -14.59
N GLU A 51 -12.94 14.81 -15.01
CA GLU A 51 -11.65 15.49 -15.09
C GLU A 51 -10.98 15.67 -13.72
N CYS A 52 -11.75 16.15 -12.73
CA CYS A 52 -11.27 16.40 -11.39
C CYS A 52 -10.87 15.10 -10.68
N LEU A 53 -11.62 14.00 -10.86
CA LEU A 53 -11.27 12.73 -10.24
C LEU A 53 -10.01 12.12 -10.86
N ASP A 54 -9.77 12.29 -12.17
CA ASP A 54 -8.50 11.87 -12.79
C ASP A 54 -7.32 12.61 -12.15
N VAL A 55 -7.44 13.92 -11.91
CA VAL A 55 -6.41 14.70 -11.19
C VAL A 55 -6.29 14.29 -9.73
N PHE A 56 -7.40 14.14 -9.02
CA PHE A 56 -7.42 13.82 -7.60
C PHE A 56 -6.78 12.46 -7.30
N TYR A 57 -7.18 11.39 -7.99
CA TYR A 57 -6.60 10.07 -7.77
C TYR A 57 -5.20 9.93 -8.40
N GLY A 58 -4.92 10.70 -9.47
CA GLY A 58 -3.64 10.65 -10.17
C GLY A 58 -2.52 11.46 -9.52
N LYS A 59 -2.83 12.49 -8.73
CA LYS A 59 -1.83 13.42 -8.15
C LYS A 59 -1.74 13.36 -6.63
N ASN A 60 -2.72 12.78 -5.94
CA ASN A 60 -2.63 12.53 -4.50
C ASN A 60 -1.89 11.24 -4.20
N ARG A 61 -1.33 11.17 -2.99
CA ARG A 61 -0.74 9.97 -2.41
C ARG A 61 -1.73 9.34 -1.45
N PHE A 62 -2.08 8.09 -1.71
CA PHE A 62 -2.97 7.31 -0.86
C PHE A 62 -2.12 6.40 0.01
N MET A 63 -2.26 6.53 1.32
CA MET A 63 -1.39 5.87 2.28
C MET A 63 -2.20 4.93 3.15
N LEU A 64 -1.75 3.68 3.26
CA LEU A 64 -2.18 2.76 4.29
C LEU A 64 -1.12 2.71 5.39
N ASP A 65 -1.43 3.24 6.57
CA ASP A 65 -0.62 3.04 7.77
C ASP A 65 -0.93 1.67 8.42
N MET A 66 -0.16 0.66 8.04
CA MET A 66 -0.34 -0.72 8.52
C MET A 66 0.01 -0.91 9.99
N ARG A 67 0.36 0.16 10.72
CA ARG A 67 0.53 0.19 12.17
C ARG A 67 -0.79 0.52 12.88
N GLY A 68 -1.68 1.26 12.22
CA GLY A 68 -2.93 1.79 12.77
C GLY A 68 -4.10 0.79 12.78
N TRP A 69 -3.90 -0.46 12.37
CA TRP A 69 -4.98 -1.43 12.21
C TRP A 69 -5.64 -1.86 13.53
N LYS A 70 -4.95 -1.72 14.67
CA LYS A 70 -5.52 -1.96 16.02
C LYS A 70 -6.30 -0.76 16.57
N ASN A 71 -6.95 0.01 15.71
CA ASN A 71 -7.79 1.12 16.14
C ASN A 71 -9.06 0.57 16.81
N LEU A 72 -9.44 1.13 17.95
CA LEU A 72 -10.68 0.76 18.66
C LEU A 72 -11.95 1.00 17.84
N ALA A 73 -11.88 1.87 16.83
CA ALA A 73 -12.97 2.10 15.89
C ALA A 73 -13.17 0.96 14.87
N TYR A 74 -12.21 0.04 14.75
CA TYR A 74 -12.29 -1.07 13.80
C TYR A 74 -12.82 -2.35 14.45
N PRO A 75 -13.59 -3.17 13.70
CA PRO A 75 -13.87 -4.53 14.11
C PRO A 75 -12.57 -5.25 14.47
N ALA A 76 -12.59 -6.02 15.55
CA ALA A 76 -11.40 -6.72 16.02
C ALA A 76 -10.80 -7.61 14.92
N THR A 77 -11.63 -8.14 14.01
CA THR A 77 -11.31 -8.98 12.85
C THR A 77 -10.56 -8.27 11.73
N TRP A 78 -10.51 -6.94 11.72
CA TRP A 78 -9.89 -6.19 10.64
C TRP A 78 -8.38 -6.27 10.67
N THR A 79 -7.83 -6.45 9.48
CA THR A 79 -6.39 -6.46 9.19
C THR A 79 -6.08 -5.29 8.27
N PRO A 80 -4.81 -4.90 8.07
CA PRO A 80 -4.47 -3.89 7.06
C PRO A 80 -5.01 -4.24 5.67
N ASN A 81 -4.95 -5.52 5.27
CA ASN A 81 -5.57 -5.98 4.02
C ASN A 81 -7.07 -5.74 3.99
N HIS A 82 -7.81 -6.09 5.05
CA HIS A 82 -9.27 -5.83 5.10
C HIS A 82 -9.58 -4.33 5.02
N ILE A 83 -8.82 -3.49 5.74
CA ILE A 83 -8.97 -2.03 5.70
C ILE A 83 -8.76 -1.52 4.26
N PHE A 84 -7.72 -2.01 3.59
CA PHE A 84 -7.41 -1.62 2.23
C PHE A 84 -8.46 -2.11 1.23
N GLU A 85 -8.92 -3.35 1.35
CA GLU A 85 -9.98 -3.92 0.51
C GLU A 85 -11.30 -3.17 0.68
N HIS A 86 -11.68 -2.87 1.92
CA HIS A 86 -12.88 -2.10 2.22
C HIS A 86 -12.79 -0.70 1.61
N TRP A 87 -11.62 -0.06 1.70
CA TRP A 87 -11.38 1.23 1.07
C TRP A 87 -11.45 1.19 -0.45
N ILE A 88 -10.86 0.18 -1.08
CA ILE A 88 -10.95 -0.01 -2.54
C ILE A 88 -12.41 -0.21 -2.96
N ALA A 89 -13.19 -0.98 -2.21
CA ALA A 89 -14.62 -1.15 -2.45
C ALA A 89 -15.39 0.18 -2.30
N ALA A 90 -15.07 0.97 -1.27
CA ALA A 90 -15.72 2.26 -1.00
C ALA A 90 -15.47 3.30 -2.11
N ILE A 91 -14.27 3.32 -2.70
CA ILE A 91 -13.99 4.22 -3.84
C ILE A 91 -14.54 3.67 -5.17
N GLY A 92 -14.67 2.35 -5.31
CA GLY A 92 -15.15 1.67 -6.50
C GLY A 92 -14.10 1.55 -7.62
N ASP A 93 -14.28 0.54 -8.47
CA ASP A 93 -13.30 0.08 -9.47
C ASP A 93 -12.80 1.18 -10.41
N VAL A 94 -13.71 2.02 -10.89
CA VAL A 94 -13.39 3.13 -11.80
C VAL A 94 -12.42 4.12 -11.14
N ASN A 95 -12.57 4.36 -9.84
CA ASN A 95 -11.67 5.26 -9.11
C ASN A 95 -10.36 4.57 -8.71
N ALA A 96 -10.42 3.28 -8.36
CA ALA A 96 -9.23 2.49 -8.09
C ALA A 96 -8.28 2.46 -9.31
N ALA A 97 -8.82 2.32 -10.52
CA ALA A 97 -8.05 2.37 -11.77
C ALA A 97 -7.35 3.73 -12.03
N ARG A 98 -7.79 4.81 -11.35
CA ARG A 98 -7.16 6.14 -11.44
C ARG A 98 -6.00 6.33 -10.46
N LEU A 99 -5.77 5.41 -9.53
CA LEU A 99 -4.71 5.53 -8.54
C LEU A 99 -3.35 5.53 -9.23
N ARG A 100 -2.51 6.49 -8.85
CA ARG A 100 -1.13 6.59 -9.36
C ARG A 100 -0.06 6.51 -8.28
N ASN A 101 -0.41 6.79 -7.03
CA ASN A 101 0.54 6.78 -5.92
C ASN A 101 -0.10 6.09 -4.71
N VAL A 102 0.36 4.89 -4.38
CA VAL A 102 -0.09 4.12 -3.22
C VAL A 102 1.11 3.87 -2.32
N SER A 103 0.98 4.13 -1.03
CA SER A 103 2.07 3.99 -0.06
C SER A 103 1.64 3.15 1.12
N PHE A 104 2.53 2.27 1.57
CA PHE A 104 2.30 1.41 2.72
C PHE A 104 3.35 1.72 3.77
N TYR A 105 2.91 2.01 5.00
CA TYR A 105 3.79 2.31 6.12
C TYR A 105 3.73 1.19 7.14
N VAL A 106 4.90 0.68 7.49
CA VAL A 106 5.11 -0.33 8.53
C VAL A 106 6.06 0.26 9.58
N HIS A 107 6.22 -0.38 10.73
CA HIS A 107 7.02 0.16 11.84
C HIS A 107 8.48 0.49 11.50
N ASN A 108 9.08 -0.23 10.56
CA ASN A 108 10.51 -0.16 10.26
C ASN A 108 10.83 0.06 8.78
N PHE A 109 9.82 0.01 7.90
CA PHE A 109 9.96 0.37 6.51
C PHE A 109 8.67 0.94 5.94
N ALA A 110 8.77 1.54 4.76
CA ALA A 110 7.66 1.97 3.93
C ALA A 110 7.94 1.55 2.48
N VAL A 111 6.87 1.28 1.74
CA VAL A 111 6.93 0.99 0.30
C VAL A 111 6.03 1.97 -0.42
N HIS A 112 6.58 2.68 -1.39
CA HIS A 112 5.85 3.62 -2.23
C HIS A 112 5.74 3.07 -3.64
N PHE A 113 4.52 2.74 -4.06
CA PHE A 113 4.24 2.33 -5.42
C PHE A 113 3.81 3.52 -6.26
N THR A 114 4.42 3.66 -7.43
CA THR A 114 3.99 4.58 -8.48
C THR A 114 3.47 3.77 -9.65
N ILE A 115 2.27 4.09 -10.10
CA ILE A 115 1.62 3.47 -11.26
C ILE A 115 1.66 4.49 -12.40
N SER A 116 2.15 4.07 -13.56
CA SER A 116 2.38 4.89 -14.73
C SER A 116 1.70 4.29 -15.97
N HIS A 117 1.49 5.14 -16.98
CA HIS A 117 1.12 4.71 -18.33
C HIS A 117 2.35 4.43 -19.21
N GLN A 118 3.55 4.74 -18.71
CA GLN A 118 4.84 4.53 -19.36
C GLN A 118 5.63 3.48 -18.60
N GLU A 119 6.56 2.82 -19.26
CA GLU A 119 7.48 1.89 -18.61
C GLU A 119 8.47 2.59 -17.66
N PRO A 120 8.71 2.04 -16.45
CA PRO A 120 8.03 0.89 -15.86
C PRO A 120 6.59 1.24 -15.43
N ARG A 121 5.60 0.41 -15.80
CA ARG A 121 4.19 0.68 -15.47
C ARG A 121 3.92 0.68 -13.97
N ILE A 122 4.61 -0.15 -13.22
CA ILE A 122 4.59 -0.16 -11.76
C ILE A 122 6.02 -0.03 -11.30
N SER A 123 6.29 0.91 -10.41
CA SER A 123 7.59 1.02 -9.74
C SER A 123 7.39 1.08 -8.24
N ALA A 124 8.31 0.48 -7.50
CA ALA A 124 8.32 0.51 -6.05
C ALA A 124 9.57 1.19 -5.52
N LYS A 125 9.39 2.02 -4.50
CA LYS A 125 10.48 2.59 -3.71
C LYS A 125 10.38 2.08 -2.29
N PHE A 126 11.31 1.20 -1.92
CA PHE A 126 11.49 0.75 -0.55
C PHE A 126 12.27 1.79 0.27
N ARG A 127 11.78 2.11 1.47
CA ARG A 127 12.45 3.01 2.40
C ARG A 127 12.47 2.40 3.79
N GLN A 128 13.66 2.21 4.34
CA GLN A 128 13.81 1.91 5.76
C GLN A 128 13.47 3.16 6.58
N THR A 129 12.60 3.01 7.59
CA THR A 129 12.13 4.12 8.43
C THR A 129 12.80 4.17 9.80
N ARG A 130 13.42 3.06 10.25
CA ARG A 130 14.22 2.99 11.48
C ARG A 130 15.70 2.85 11.16
N THR A 131 16.52 3.76 11.69
CA THR A 131 17.98 3.79 11.46
C THR A 131 18.77 2.93 12.45
N ASN A 132 18.25 2.66 13.65
CA ASN A 132 18.94 1.83 14.63
C ASN A 132 18.39 0.40 14.61
N THR A 133 19.15 -0.51 14.00
CA THR A 133 18.83 -1.95 13.89
C THR A 133 19.79 -2.83 14.68
N ALA A 134 20.70 -2.24 15.45
CA ALA A 134 21.72 -2.96 16.22
C ALA A 134 21.14 -3.86 17.33
N TYR A 135 19.88 -3.62 17.71
CA TYR A 135 19.16 -4.37 18.74
C TYR A 135 18.04 -5.26 18.17
N VAL A 136 18.05 -5.53 16.86
CA VAL A 136 17.08 -6.45 16.26
C VAL A 136 17.58 -7.88 16.49
N ASP A 137 16.86 -8.63 17.31
CA ASP A 137 17.12 -10.05 17.53
C ASP A 137 17.03 -10.82 16.20
N LEU A 138 18.09 -11.56 15.86
CA LEU A 138 18.09 -12.50 14.74
C LEU A 138 17.45 -13.83 15.17
N ALA A 139 16.84 -14.55 14.22
CA ALA A 139 16.26 -15.86 14.50
C ALA A 139 17.36 -16.86 14.89
N GLU A 140 17.06 -17.76 15.84
CA GLU A 140 17.99 -18.80 16.30
C GLU A 140 18.49 -19.71 15.15
N GLU A 141 17.65 -19.94 14.14
CA GLU A 141 17.95 -20.79 12.97
C GLU A 141 18.55 -20.00 11.79
N ALA A 142 18.76 -18.69 11.94
CA ALA A 142 19.34 -17.89 10.87
C ALA A 142 20.81 -18.30 10.64
N PRO A 143 21.26 -18.46 9.38
CA PRO A 143 22.68 -18.65 9.10
C PRO A 143 23.51 -17.55 9.75
N THR A 144 24.73 -17.84 10.21
CA THR A 144 25.60 -16.84 10.87
C THR A 144 25.87 -15.60 10.02
N SER A 145 25.81 -15.74 8.69
CA SER A 145 25.96 -14.66 7.72
C SER A 145 24.68 -13.82 7.52
N TYR A 146 23.55 -14.25 8.07
CA TYR A 146 22.26 -13.61 7.85
C TYR A 146 22.04 -12.46 8.84
N SER A 147 22.20 -11.23 8.33
CA SER A 147 22.01 -10.00 9.11
C SER A 147 20.68 -9.32 8.78
N PHE A 148 20.25 -8.39 9.65
CA PHE A 148 19.08 -7.56 9.36
C PHE A 148 19.27 -6.69 8.10
N GLU A 149 20.51 -6.31 7.78
CA GLU A 149 20.82 -5.56 6.57
C GLU A 149 20.67 -6.42 5.31
N LEU A 150 21.16 -7.66 5.34
CA LEU A 150 20.96 -8.63 4.26
C LEU A 150 19.47 -8.91 4.04
N ALA A 151 18.72 -9.02 5.12
CA ALA A 151 17.29 -9.12 5.14
C ALA A 151 16.56 -7.95 4.45
N ILE A 152 16.95 -6.71 4.74
CA ILE A 152 16.43 -5.50 4.07
C ILE A 152 16.77 -5.52 2.58
N GLN A 153 17.99 -5.93 2.23
CA GLN A 153 18.42 -6.07 0.84
C GLN A 153 17.56 -7.10 0.10
N ARG A 154 17.34 -8.29 0.70
CA ARG A 154 16.50 -9.35 0.12
C ARG A 154 15.03 -8.95 0.03
N ALA A 155 14.50 -8.24 1.02
CA ALA A 155 13.15 -7.70 0.96
C ALA A 155 12.97 -6.70 -0.20
N ARG A 156 13.97 -5.84 -0.44
CA ARG A 156 13.97 -4.93 -1.59
C ARG A 156 13.97 -5.71 -2.91
N ALA A 157 14.87 -6.68 -3.05
CA ALA A 157 14.94 -7.53 -4.25
C ALA A 157 13.61 -8.29 -4.48
N ARG A 158 12.97 -8.79 -3.42
CA ARG A 158 11.66 -9.45 -3.51
C ARG A 158 10.56 -8.49 -3.99
N ILE A 159 10.51 -7.26 -3.48
CA ILE A 159 9.54 -6.26 -3.96
C ILE A 159 9.78 -5.96 -5.44
N GLU A 160 11.04 -5.72 -5.81
CA GLU A 160 11.41 -5.42 -7.20
C GLU A 160 11.00 -6.55 -8.14
N TYR A 161 11.25 -7.81 -7.76
CA TYR A 161 10.81 -8.97 -8.51
C TYR A 161 9.28 -9.09 -8.57
N ALA A 162 8.57 -8.95 -7.44
CA ALA A 162 7.11 -9.03 -7.42
C ALA A 162 6.44 -7.95 -8.30
N VAL A 163 7.02 -6.75 -8.32
CA VAL A 163 6.56 -5.64 -9.16
C VAL A 163 6.84 -5.89 -10.63
N MET A 164 8.00 -6.48 -10.95
CA MET A 164 8.33 -6.90 -12.31
C MET A 164 7.34 -7.95 -12.81
N GLU A 165 7.13 -9.05 -12.07
CA GLU A 165 6.13 -10.08 -12.42
C GLU A 165 4.75 -9.48 -12.61
N MET A 166 4.31 -8.65 -11.67
CA MET A 166 3.02 -7.99 -11.75
C MET A 166 2.91 -7.04 -12.95
N THR A 167 4.00 -6.38 -13.34
CA THR A 167 4.03 -5.53 -14.54
C THR A 167 3.92 -6.37 -15.81
N GLU A 168 4.61 -7.51 -15.87
CA GLU A 168 4.54 -8.46 -16.98
C GLU A 168 3.14 -9.08 -17.11
N GLU A 169 2.52 -9.49 -16.00
CA GLU A 169 1.16 -10.04 -15.97
C GLU A 169 0.11 -9.02 -16.45
N VAL A 170 0.29 -7.75 -16.11
CA VAL A 170 -0.63 -6.68 -16.51
C VAL A 170 -0.43 -6.29 -17.98
N GLY A 171 0.77 -6.44 -18.53
CA GLY A 171 1.07 -6.15 -19.94
C GLY A 171 0.74 -4.71 -20.32
N ASP A 172 -0.13 -4.51 -21.31
CA ASP A 172 -0.65 -3.19 -21.73
C ASP A 172 -2.05 -2.86 -21.14
N GLU A 173 -2.65 -3.79 -20.39
CA GLU A 173 -4.02 -3.65 -19.88
C GLU A 173 -4.10 -2.65 -18.72
N PRO A 174 -5.22 -1.94 -18.50
CA PRO A 174 -5.40 -1.10 -17.32
C PRO A 174 -5.28 -1.90 -16.02
N LEU A 175 -4.63 -1.34 -14.99
CA LEU A 175 -4.58 -2.00 -13.68
C LEU A 175 -6.00 -2.19 -13.14
N THR A 176 -6.30 -3.44 -12.78
CA THR A 176 -7.55 -3.83 -12.13
C THR A 176 -7.49 -3.59 -10.62
N VAL A 177 -8.64 -3.65 -9.95
CA VAL A 177 -8.72 -3.68 -8.49
C VAL A 177 -7.90 -4.82 -7.89
N LYS A 178 -7.88 -5.99 -8.54
CA LYS A 178 -7.04 -7.12 -8.12
C LYS A 178 -5.56 -6.72 -8.12
N ASN A 179 -5.10 -6.04 -9.18
CA ASN A 179 -3.73 -5.56 -9.23
C ASN A 179 -3.44 -4.59 -8.07
N ILE A 180 -4.31 -3.62 -7.82
CA ILE A 180 -4.11 -2.69 -6.70
C ILE A 180 -4.06 -3.41 -5.34
N ARG A 181 -4.90 -4.43 -5.12
CA ARG A 181 -4.87 -5.27 -3.90
C ARG A 181 -3.56 -6.03 -3.75
N ASN A 182 -3.05 -6.60 -4.83
CA ASN A 182 -1.76 -7.32 -4.83
C ASN A 182 -0.61 -6.45 -4.32
N LEU A 183 -0.65 -5.12 -4.49
CA LEU A 183 0.37 -4.22 -3.93
C LEU A 183 0.42 -4.29 -2.39
N CYS A 184 -0.73 -4.41 -1.73
CA CYS A 184 -0.81 -4.59 -0.28
C CYS A 184 -0.27 -5.96 0.13
N ASP A 185 -0.62 -7.01 -0.62
CA ASP A 185 -0.17 -8.38 -0.37
C ASP A 185 1.35 -8.53 -0.48
N ILE A 186 1.98 -7.85 -1.47
CA ILE A 186 3.43 -7.79 -1.60
C ILE A 186 4.05 -7.25 -0.31
N VAL A 187 3.52 -6.15 0.23
CA VAL A 187 4.02 -5.53 1.46
C VAL A 187 3.78 -6.41 2.69
N GLU A 188 2.60 -7.04 2.78
CA GLU A 188 2.29 -7.97 3.87
C GLU A 188 3.17 -9.22 3.85
N SER A 189 3.57 -9.70 2.67
CA SER A 189 4.40 -10.90 2.54
C SER A 189 5.81 -10.71 3.13
N ILE A 190 6.35 -9.50 3.07
CA ILE A 190 7.71 -9.18 3.54
C ILE A 190 7.76 -8.69 4.99
N LYS A 191 6.63 -8.22 5.52
CA LYS A 191 6.52 -7.63 6.87
C LYS A 191 7.02 -8.56 7.98
N PRO A 192 6.66 -9.87 8.02
CA PRO A 192 7.10 -10.78 9.09
C PRO A 192 8.61 -10.94 9.16
N ALA A 193 9.26 -11.05 8.00
CA ALA A 193 10.71 -11.12 7.92
C ALA A 193 11.30 -9.84 8.51
N LEU A 194 10.85 -8.65 8.08
CA LEU A 194 11.39 -7.40 8.60
C LEU A 194 10.87 -7.00 10.00
N CYS A 195 10.27 -7.89 10.79
CA CYS A 195 9.70 -7.52 12.08
C CYS A 195 10.77 -7.19 13.13
N THR A 196 10.58 -6.10 13.87
CA THR A 196 11.52 -5.60 14.88
C THR A 196 11.01 -5.75 16.33
N ARG A 197 9.98 -6.57 16.54
CA ARG A 197 9.44 -6.81 17.89
C ARG A 197 10.40 -7.72 18.67
N MET A 198 10.83 -7.25 19.84
CA MET A 198 11.75 -7.98 20.72
C MET A 198 11.20 -9.37 21.09
N GLY A 199 12.06 -10.38 21.13
CA GLY A 199 11.71 -11.75 21.51
C GLY A 199 10.88 -12.56 20.49
N VAL A 200 10.52 -11.95 19.36
CA VAL A 200 9.87 -12.64 18.22
C VAL A 200 10.58 -12.38 16.90
N GLY A 201 11.68 -11.62 16.94
CA GLY A 201 12.50 -11.25 15.78
C GLY A 201 12.77 -12.47 14.91
N TRP A 202 12.28 -12.41 13.67
CA TRP A 202 12.61 -13.32 12.59
C TRP A 202 12.29 -14.82 12.74
N LYS A 203 11.70 -15.35 13.83
CA LYS A 203 11.41 -16.79 14.05
C LYS A 203 11.05 -17.59 12.77
N GLY A 204 12.05 -18.06 12.02
CA GLY A 204 11.89 -18.74 10.72
C GLY A 204 11.60 -17.87 9.48
N ALA A 205 11.25 -16.58 9.62
CA ALA A 205 10.89 -15.68 8.51
C ALA A 205 12.11 -15.15 7.74
N ILE A 206 12.91 -16.06 7.20
CA ILE A 206 14.14 -15.77 6.47
C ILE A 206 13.82 -15.63 4.98
N PHE A 207 14.33 -14.58 4.33
CA PHE A 207 14.26 -14.49 2.88
C PHE A 207 15.25 -15.47 2.23
N PRO A 208 14.82 -16.24 1.22
CA PRO A 208 15.74 -16.98 0.36
C PRO A 208 16.64 -16.03 -0.44
N GLU A 209 17.70 -16.58 -1.04
CA GLU A 209 18.57 -15.81 -1.96
C GLU A 209 17.86 -15.47 -3.27
N ASP A 210 17.03 -16.39 -3.75
CA ASP A 210 16.21 -16.20 -4.93
C ASP A 210 15.01 -15.29 -4.62
N PRO A 211 14.92 -14.10 -5.24
CA PRO A 211 13.84 -13.14 -4.98
C PRO A 211 12.48 -13.58 -5.53
N SER A 212 12.40 -14.66 -6.31
CA SER A 212 11.11 -15.23 -6.74
C SER A 212 10.35 -15.90 -5.61
N HIS A 213 11.06 -16.30 -4.55
CA HIS A 213 10.48 -16.96 -3.40
C HIS A 213 10.31 -15.97 -2.23
N GLY A 214 9.15 -16.02 -1.58
CA GLY A 214 8.89 -15.28 -0.36
C GLY A 214 9.58 -15.90 0.88
N PRO A 215 9.61 -15.18 2.02
CA PRO A 215 10.10 -15.76 3.27
C PRO A 215 9.11 -16.79 3.83
N HIS A 216 9.61 -17.78 4.57
CA HIS A 216 8.77 -18.73 5.31
C HIS A 216 8.25 -18.11 6.61
N VAL A 217 7.05 -17.55 6.59
CA VAL A 217 6.57 -16.64 7.65
C VAL A 217 5.73 -17.32 8.73
N GLU A 218 5.39 -18.59 8.59
CA GLU A 218 4.40 -19.31 9.40
C GLU A 218 4.78 -19.32 10.89
N ARG A 219 6.00 -19.74 11.21
CA ARG A 219 6.52 -19.77 12.59
C ARG A 219 6.54 -18.38 13.23
N HIS A 220 6.91 -17.35 12.47
CA HIS A 220 6.88 -15.97 12.96
C HIS A 220 5.46 -15.50 13.21
N ARG A 221 4.55 -15.81 12.28
CA ARG A 221 3.12 -15.56 12.37
C ARG A 221 2.51 -16.28 13.57
N GLU A 222 2.95 -17.46 13.95
CA GLU A 222 2.54 -18.12 15.19
C GLU A 222 3.12 -17.48 16.46
N ALA A 223 4.15 -16.64 16.38
CA ALA A 223 4.75 -16.06 17.57
C ALA A 223 4.39 -14.58 17.77
N CYS A 224 4.16 -13.84 16.69
CA CYS A 224 4.13 -12.38 16.70
C CYS A 224 2.72 -11.82 16.54
N ALA A 225 2.09 -11.34 17.63
CA ALA A 225 0.76 -10.74 17.58
C ALA A 225 0.63 -9.43 16.77
N GLU A 226 1.72 -8.87 16.22
CA GLU A 226 1.67 -7.75 15.26
C GLU A 226 1.62 -8.20 13.80
N CYS A 227 2.12 -9.41 13.51
CA CYS A 227 2.19 -10.00 12.19
C CYS A 227 1.17 -11.15 12.00
N ALA A 228 0.58 -11.62 13.10
CA ALA A 228 -0.33 -12.75 13.18
C ALA A 228 -1.81 -12.37 13.02
N TYR A 229 -2.20 -11.90 11.84
CA TYR A 229 -3.61 -11.52 11.65
C TYR A 229 -4.60 -12.69 11.69
N PHE A 230 -4.16 -13.91 11.34
CA PHE A 230 -5.00 -15.12 11.32
C PHE A 230 -5.44 -15.59 12.71
N ARG A 231 -4.79 -15.13 13.78
CA ARG A 231 -5.26 -15.37 15.17
C ARG A 231 -6.57 -14.67 15.48
N ILE A 232 -6.92 -13.71 14.65
CA ILE A 232 -8.12 -12.90 14.80
C ILE A 232 -9.28 -13.53 14.03
N THR A 233 -9.01 -14.19 12.89
CA THR A 233 -10.01 -14.96 12.14
C THR A 233 -10.38 -16.29 12.82
N ALA A 234 -9.60 -16.73 13.81
CA ALA A 234 -9.83 -17.96 14.59
C ALA A 234 -10.51 -17.72 15.95
N ALA A 235 -11.06 -16.53 16.22
CA ALA A 235 -11.90 -16.34 17.40
C ALA A 235 -13.24 -17.07 17.19
N PRO A 236 -13.60 -18.07 18.03
CA PRO A 236 -14.86 -18.78 17.92
C PRO A 236 -15.98 -17.97 18.59
N GLY A 237 -17.09 -17.77 17.87
CA GLY A 237 -18.40 -17.54 18.49
C GLY A 237 -18.99 -16.14 18.33
N THR A 238 -19.83 -15.96 17.33
CA THR A 238 -21.29 -15.76 17.52
C THR A 238 -21.97 -16.19 16.24
N GLY A 239 -22.61 -17.36 16.32
CA GLY A 239 -23.61 -17.78 15.34
C GLY A 239 -24.93 -17.05 15.56
#